data_AF-A0A0S8DFM7-F1
#
_entry.id   AF-A0A0S8DFM7-F1
#
_cell.length_a   1.000
_cell.length_b   1.000
_cell.length_c   1.000
_cell.angle_alpha   90.00
_cell.angle_beta   90.00
_cell.angle_gamma   90.00
#
_symmetry.space_group_name_H-M   'P 1'
#
loop_
_entity.id
_entity.type
_entity.pdbx_description
1 polymer ?
#
loop_
_entity_poly.entity_id
_entity_poly.type
_entity_poly.pdbx_seq_one_letter_code
_entity_poly.pdbx_strand_id
1 'polypeptide(L)'
;MTIWSLLLREILHRKLNFALGVLSVMVASGSLIGAVTLLRIHDIHTGEILEEKQAKLTANMAQLQDETRKAMLKLGFNVVILPKDQNLSDWYAEDYASKYMPEEYVEKLADSGVVTVRHFLPSLQQKIEWPERKRKIILVGTRGEVPNLHKSPVKPLVQSVPPGTITLGYELHRSMDLKVGDDVELMGKSFKVNGCYTERGNKDDITAWIWLATKRD
;
A
#
# COMPACT_ATOMS: atom_id res chain seq x y z
N MET A 1 -69.85 58.74 -20.45
CA MET A 1 -68.43 58.84 -20.02
C MET A 1 -67.94 57.45 -19.66
N THR A 2 -66.88 56.97 -20.29
CA THR A 2 -66.34 55.62 -20.04
C THR A 2 -65.36 55.68 -18.86
N ILE A 3 -65.52 54.78 -17.90
CA ILE A 3 -64.70 54.68 -16.67
C ILE A 3 -63.18 54.73 -16.98
N TRP A 4 -62.77 54.10 -18.07
CA TRP A 4 -61.39 54.12 -18.60
C TRP A 4 -60.83 55.52 -18.89
N SER A 5 -61.64 56.40 -19.46
CA SER A 5 -61.23 57.79 -19.79
C SER A 5 -61.06 58.65 -18.54
N LEU A 6 -61.76 58.31 -17.45
CA LEU A 6 -61.72 59.01 -16.18
C LEU A 6 -60.47 58.59 -15.39
N LEU A 7 -60.15 57.29 -15.38
CA LEU A 7 -58.91 56.75 -14.82
C LEU A 7 -57.65 57.33 -15.49
N LEU A 8 -57.60 57.38 -16.82
CA LEU A 8 -56.46 57.94 -17.55
C LEU A 8 -56.26 59.44 -17.27
N ARG A 9 -57.35 60.20 -17.14
CA ARG A 9 -57.29 61.63 -16.77
C ARG A 9 -56.81 61.82 -15.33
N GLU A 10 -57.24 60.97 -14.39
CA GLU A 10 -56.78 61.02 -13.00
C GLU A 10 -55.28 60.67 -12.89
N ILE A 11 -54.81 59.67 -13.64
CA ILE A 11 -53.38 59.33 -13.75
C ILE A 11 -52.57 60.52 -14.29
N LEU A 12 -53.08 61.22 -15.30
CA LEU A 12 -52.46 62.43 -15.85
C LEU A 12 -52.53 63.64 -14.91
N HIS A 13 -53.50 63.70 -14.00
CA HIS A 13 -53.62 64.77 -13.02
C HIS A 13 -52.71 64.51 -11.79
N ARG A 14 -52.58 63.25 -11.34
CA ARG A 14 -51.76 62.83 -10.19
C ARG A 14 -50.49 62.10 -10.60
N LYS A 15 -49.76 62.64 -11.58
CA LYS A 15 -48.58 62.01 -12.19
C LYS A 15 -47.53 61.54 -11.17
N LEU A 16 -47.28 62.33 -10.13
CA LEU A 16 -46.27 62.02 -9.11
C LEU A 16 -46.66 60.81 -8.27
N ASN A 17 -47.89 60.76 -7.75
CA ASN A 17 -48.36 59.66 -6.91
C ASN A 17 -48.47 58.36 -7.71
N PHE A 18 -48.92 58.44 -8.97
CA PHE A 18 -48.96 57.29 -9.87
C PHE A 18 -47.55 56.78 -10.19
N ALA A 19 -46.60 57.67 -10.49
CA ALA A 19 -45.21 57.31 -10.74
C ALA A 19 -44.55 56.64 -9.52
N LEU A 20 -44.77 57.16 -8.31
CA LEU A 20 -44.27 56.57 -7.07
C LEU A 20 -44.86 55.17 -6.80
N GLY A 21 -46.16 54.98 -7.06
CA GLY A 21 -46.81 53.68 -6.93
C GLY A 21 -46.25 52.65 -7.93
N VAL A 22 -46.10 53.05 -9.20
CA VAL A 22 -45.50 52.20 -10.23
C VAL A 22 -44.05 51.86 -9.89
N LEU A 23 -43.26 52.83 -9.43
CA LEU A 23 -41.87 52.63 -9.02
C LEU A 23 -41.77 51.63 -7.86
N SER A 24 -42.65 51.74 -6.85
CA SER A 24 -42.70 50.81 -5.74
C SER A 24 -42.97 49.37 -6.20
N VAL A 25 -43.93 49.17 -7.11
CA VAL A 25 -44.23 47.85 -7.69
C VAL A 25 -43.09 47.33 -8.56
N MET A 26 -42.40 48.20 -9.33
CA MET A 26 -41.22 47.81 -10.10
C MET A 26 -40.07 47.35 -9.19
N VAL A 27 -39.79 48.07 -8.10
CA VAL A 27 -38.74 47.69 -7.14
C VAL A 27 -39.10 46.39 -6.43
N ALA A 28 -40.35 46.23 -6.00
CA ALA A 28 -40.81 45.00 -5.34
C ALA A 28 -40.74 43.78 -6.28
N SER A 29 -41.20 43.91 -7.52
CA SER A 29 -41.14 42.82 -8.50
C SER A 29 -39.71 42.53 -8.97
N GLY A 30 -38.90 43.57 -9.22
CA GLY A 30 -37.50 43.43 -9.62
C GLY A 30 -36.63 42.79 -8.53
N SER A 31 -36.82 43.17 -7.26
CA SER A 31 -36.10 42.54 -6.15
C SER A 31 -36.47 41.06 -5.97
N LEU A 32 -37.75 40.70 -6.10
CA LEU A 32 -38.19 39.31 -6.04
C LEU A 32 -37.62 38.48 -7.19
N ILE A 33 -37.73 38.97 -8.44
CA ILE A 33 -37.22 38.27 -9.61
C ILE A 33 -35.68 38.14 -9.53
N GLY A 34 -35.00 39.20 -9.12
CA GLY A 34 -33.55 39.20 -8.92
C GLY A 34 -33.10 38.17 -7.88
N ALA A 35 -33.76 38.13 -6.73
CA ALA A 35 -33.46 37.17 -5.67
C ALA A 35 -33.67 35.72 -6.14
N VAL A 36 -34.80 35.42 -6.76
CA VAL A 36 -35.11 34.06 -7.26
C VAL A 36 -34.14 33.64 -8.36
N THR A 37 -33.79 34.55 -9.27
CA THR A 37 -32.86 34.25 -10.37
C THR A 37 -31.45 34.01 -9.85
N LEU A 38 -30.99 34.83 -8.91
CA LEU A 38 -29.67 34.69 -8.29
C LEU A 38 -29.55 33.36 -7.54
N LEU A 39 -30.58 32.99 -6.77
CA LEU A 39 -30.63 31.70 -6.07
C LEU A 39 -30.57 30.54 -7.07
N ARG A 40 -31.34 30.60 -8.16
CA ARG A 40 -31.34 29.54 -9.17
C ARG A 40 -29.99 29.38 -9.88
N ILE A 41 -29.30 30.49 -10.16
CA ILE A 41 -27.94 30.45 -10.73
C ILE A 41 -26.96 29.87 -9.71
N HIS A 42 -27.09 30.23 -8.43
CA HIS A 42 -26.23 29.70 -7.38
C HIS A 42 -26.43 28.19 -7.18
N ASP A 43 -27.67 27.70 -7.24
CA ASP A 43 -27.99 26.28 -7.13
C ASP A 43 -27.37 25.48 -8.28
N ILE A 44 -27.42 25.99 -9.51
CA ILE A 44 -26.81 25.34 -10.69
C ILE A 44 -25.29 25.26 -10.52
N HIS A 45 -24.64 26.39 -10.21
CA HIS A 45 -23.18 26.43 -10.04
C HIS A 45 -22.74 25.55 -8.86
N THR A 46 -23.50 25.56 -7.75
CA THR A 46 -23.23 24.69 -6.62
C THR A 46 -23.34 23.22 -7.00
N GLY A 47 -24.34 22.85 -7.82
CA GLY A 47 -24.48 21.51 -8.39
C GLY A 47 -23.25 21.07 -9.17
N GLU A 48 -22.78 21.90 -10.11
CA GLU A 48 -21.59 21.62 -10.92
C GLU A 48 -20.33 21.43 -10.05
N ILE A 49 -20.13 22.31 -9.06
CA ILE A 49 -19.01 22.20 -8.12
C ILE A 49 -19.11 20.90 -7.32
N LEU A 50 -20.30 20.54 -6.83
CA LEU A 50 -20.49 19.32 -6.06
C LEU A 50 -20.21 18.06 -6.90
N GLU A 51 -20.66 18.02 -8.15
CA GLU A 51 -20.36 16.91 -9.06
C GLU A 51 -18.86 16.79 -9.33
N GLU A 52 -18.19 17.91 -9.64
CA GLU A 52 -16.74 17.93 -9.86
C GLU A 52 -15.97 17.48 -8.61
N LYS A 53 -16.38 17.96 -7.42
CA LYS A 53 -15.76 17.58 -6.15
C LYS A 53 -16.03 16.12 -5.83
N GLN A 54 -17.22 15.62 -6.08
CA GLN A 54 -17.56 14.21 -5.86
C GLN A 54 -16.73 13.30 -6.76
N ALA A 55 -16.57 13.64 -8.04
CA ALA A 55 -15.73 12.89 -8.98
C ALA A 55 -14.25 12.92 -8.56
N LYS A 56 -13.74 14.07 -8.10
CA LYS A 56 -12.37 14.17 -7.57
C LYS A 56 -12.19 13.36 -6.29
N LEU A 57 -13.15 13.40 -5.37
CA LEU A 57 -13.10 12.66 -4.13
C LEU A 57 -13.11 11.15 -4.36
N THR A 58 -13.96 10.64 -5.26
CA THR A 58 -13.99 9.21 -5.57
C THR A 58 -12.69 8.73 -6.20
N ALA A 59 -12.12 9.50 -7.14
CA ALA A 59 -10.81 9.21 -7.72
C ALA A 59 -9.69 9.19 -6.66
N ASN A 60 -9.64 10.21 -5.81
CA ASN A 60 -8.65 10.31 -4.73
C ASN A 60 -8.80 9.18 -3.71
N MET A 61 -10.03 8.82 -3.33
CA MET A 61 -10.29 7.71 -2.41
C MET A 61 -9.84 6.37 -3.00
N ALA A 62 -10.10 6.12 -4.29
CA ALA A 62 -9.63 4.92 -4.97
C ALA A 62 -8.10 4.86 -5.00
N GLN A 63 -7.43 5.98 -5.29
CA GLN A 63 -5.97 6.05 -5.26
C GLN A 63 -5.42 5.81 -3.84
N LEU A 64 -5.95 6.49 -2.82
CA LEU A 64 -5.54 6.31 -1.43
C LEU A 64 -5.76 4.88 -0.95
N GLN A 65 -6.87 4.24 -1.33
CA GLN A 65 -7.14 2.85 -0.99
C GLN A 65 -6.10 1.91 -1.63
N ASP A 66 -5.68 2.17 -2.86
CA ASP A 66 -4.63 1.36 -3.52
C ASP A 66 -3.25 1.60 -2.91
N GLU A 67 -2.91 2.84 -2.58
CA GLU A 67 -1.66 3.21 -1.92
C GLU A 67 -1.57 2.61 -0.51
N THR A 68 -2.63 2.71 0.29
CA THR A 68 -2.71 2.08 1.61
C THR A 68 -2.62 0.56 1.50
N ARG A 69 -3.27 -0.07 0.53
CA ARG A 69 -3.13 -1.50 0.25
C ARG A 69 -1.67 -1.87 -0.08
N LYS A 70 -1.00 -1.10 -0.95
CA LYS A 70 0.42 -1.31 -1.29
C LYS A 70 1.34 -1.10 -0.08
N ALA A 71 1.06 -0.10 0.76
CA ALA A 71 1.81 0.15 1.98
C ALA A 71 1.64 -1.00 2.99
N MET A 72 0.42 -1.50 3.16
CA MET A 72 0.14 -2.65 4.04
C MET A 72 0.84 -3.93 3.57
N LEU A 73 0.97 -4.14 2.26
CA LEU A 73 1.75 -5.26 1.72
C LEU A 73 3.26 -5.14 2.02
N LYS A 74 3.79 -3.92 2.20
CA LYS A 74 5.20 -3.69 2.54
C LYS A 74 5.52 -3.90 4.03
N LEU A 75 4.53 -3.95 4.90
CA LEU A 75 4.73 -4.24 6.34
C LEU A 75 5.26 -5.67 6.58
N GLY A 76 5.21 -6.53 5.57
CA GLY A 76 5.80 -7.86 5.60
C GLY A 76 4.82 -8.93 6.10
N PHE A 77 5.36 -10.00 6.68
CA PHE A 77 4.58 -11.14 7.14
C PHE A 77 3.94 -10.82 8.50
N ASN A 78 2.63 -11.04 8.60
CA ASN A 78 1.85 -10.70 9.80
C ASN A 78 1.90 -11.77 10.90
N VAL A 79 2.33 -12.99 10.58
CA VAL A 79 2.30 -14.15 11.49
C VAL A 79 3.60 -14.92 11.35
N VAL A 80 4.21 -15.25 12.48
CA VAL A 80 5.36 -16.16 12.57
C VAL A 80 4.89 -17.47 13.18
N ILE A 81 5.17 -18.58 12.48
CA ILE A 81 4.88 -19.94 12.96
C ILE A 81 6.18 -20.55 13.46
N LEU A 82 6.20 -20.99 14.71
CA LEU A 82 7.39 -21.56 15.35
C LEU A 82 7.21 -23.06 15.64
N PRO A 83 8.31 -23.83 15.75
CA PRO A 83 8.24 -25.22 16.18
C PRO A 83 7.62 -25.34 17.58
N LYS A 84 6.86 -26.40 17.84
CA LYS A 84 6.16 -26.61 19.11
C LYS A 84 7.06 -26.52 20.34
N ASP A 85 8.29 -27.02 20.22
CA ASP A 85 9.26 -27.09 21.32
C ASP A 85 10.17 -25.85 21.40
N GLN A 86 9.89 -24.80 20.62
CA GLN A 86 10.66 -23.56 20.65
C GLN A 86 10.32 -22.74 21.91
N ASN A 87 11.35 -22.41 22.69
CA ASN A 87 11.21 -21.45 23.77
C ASN A 87 11.08 -20.03 23.19
N LEU A 88 10.03 -19.30 23.58
CA LEU A 88 9.75 -17.96 23.08
C LEU A 88 10.74 -16.92 23.60
N SER A 89 11.17 -17.02 24.86
CA SER A 89 12.14 -16.09 25.44
C SER A 89 13.47 -16.13 24.71
N ASP A 90 13.96 -17.34 24.40
CA ASP A 90 15.18 -17.54 23.62
C ASP A 90 15.01 -16.98 22.20
N TRP A 91 13.85 -17.20 21.58
CA TRP A 91 13.57 -16.67 20.23
C TRP A 91 13.57 -15.15 20.19
N TYR A 92 12.97 -14.46 21.18
CA TYR A 92 13.01 -13.00 21.25
C TYR A 92 14.41 -12.45 21.55
N ALA A 93 15.22 -13.15 22.34
CA ALA A 93 16.58 -12.74 22.66
C ALA A 93 17.53 -12.95 21.47
N GLU A 94 17.44 -14.11 20.82
CA GLU A 94 18.36 -14.52 19.78
C GLU A 94 17.91 -14.14 18.36
N ASP A 95 16.62 -13.87 18.16
CA ASP A 95 16.03 -13.50 16.86
C ASP A 95 16.13 -14.62 15.80
N TYR A 96 16.30 -15.88 16.24
CA TYR A 96 16.19 -17.08 15.41
C TYR A 96 15.72 -18.29 16.23
N ALA A 97 15.13 -19.28 15.56
CA ALA A 97 14.66 -20.50 16.22
C ALA A 97 15.82 -21.48 16.44
N SER A 98 15.91 -22.04 17.65
CA SER A 98 16.89 -23.06 18.01
C SER A 98 16.44 -24.48 17.65
N LYS A 99 15.12 -24.66 17.43
CA LYS A 99 14.51 -25.91 17.00
C LYS A 99 14.16 -25.86 15.50
N TYR A 100 14.11 -27.04 14.89
CA TYR A 100 13.75 -27.21 13.48
C TYR A 100 12.32 -27.72 13.34
N MET A 101 11.72 -27.48 12.18
CA MET A 101 10.47 -28.10 11.76
C MET A 101 10.61 -28.67 10.34
N PRO A 102 9.84 -29.71 9.98
CA PRO A 102 9.83 -30.24 8.62
C PRO A 102 9.35 -29.20 7.60
N GLU A 103 10.03 -29.13 6.45
CA GLU A 103 9.65 -28.23 5.35
C GLU A 103 8.25 -28.55 4.79
N GLU A 104 7.86 -29.83 4.79
CA GLU A 104 6.55 -30.33 4.34
C GLU A 104 5.36 -29.62 5.04
N TYR A 105 5.58 -29.03 6.22
CA TYR A 105 4.53 -28.28 6.92
C TYR A 105 4.06 -27.06 6.12
N VAL A 106 4.92 -26.46 5.28
CA VAL A 106 4.50 -25.34 4.43
C VAL A 106 3.51 -25.81 3.36
N GLU A 107 3.71 -27.02 2.81
CA GLU A 107 2.83 -27.62 1.80
C GLU A 107 1.50 -28.00 2.44
N LYS A 108 1.53 -28.60 3.65
CA LYS A 108 0.33 -28.88 4.44
C LYS A 108 -0.45 -27.60 4.76
N LEU A 109 0.22 -26.51 5.13
CA LEU A 109 -0.43 -25.22 5.39
C LEU A 109 -1.02 -24.60 4.12
N ALA A 110 -0.29 -24.66 3.00
CA ALA A 110 -0.77 -24.19 1.71
C ALA A 110 -2.01 -24.95 1.24
N ASP A 111 -2.13 -26.25 1.55
CA ASP A 111 -3.27 -27.10 1.19
C ASP A 111 -4.42 -27.09 2.23
N SER A 112 -4.15 -26.72 3.49
CA SER A 112 -5.12 -26.76 4.60
C SER A 112 -6.36 -25.88 4.45
N GLY A 113 -6.46 -25.07 3.40
CA GLY A 113 -7.62 -24.22 3.13
C GLY A 113 -7.80 -23.06 4.12
N VAL A 114 -6.80 -22.71 4.93
CA VAL A 114 -6.86 -21.55 5.84
C VAL A 114 -7.08 -20.27 5.04
N VAL A 115 -8.33 -19.81 5.00
CA VAL A 115 -8.85 -18.75 4.12
C VAL A 115 -8.14 -17.41 4.31
N THR A 116 -7.56 -17.16 5.48
CA THR A 116 -7.00 -15.85 5.85
C THR A 116 -5.55 -15.65 5.37
N VAL A 117 -4.78 -16.72 5.15
CA VAL A 117 -3.35 -16.62 4.81
C VAL A 117 -3.14 -16.81 3.30
N ARG A 118 -2.26 -16.00 2.70
CA ARG A 118 -1.98 -16.01 1.24
C ARG A 118 -0.55 -16.39 0.89
N HIS A 119 0.41 -15.89 1.66
CA HIS A 119 1.82 -15.94 1.36
C HIS A 119 2.53 -16.72 2.48
N PHE A 120 3.05 -17.91 2.17
CA PHE A 120 3.84 -18.71 3.12
C PHE A 120 5.31 -18.60 2.75
N LEU A 121 6.16 -18.28 3.72
CA LEU A 121 7.61 -18.19 3.50
C LEU A 121 8.31 -19.16 4.46
N PRO A 122 8.67 -20.36 4.00
CA PRO A 122 9.49 -21.25 4.79
C PRO A 122 10.92 -20.69 4.83
N SER A 123 11.40 -20.39 6.01
CA SER A 123 12.75 -19.87 6.22
C SER A 123 13.44 -20.59 7.37
N LEU A 124 14.75 -20.77 7.21
CA LEU A 124 15.64 -21.21 8.27
C LEU A 124 16.70 -20.15 8.49
N GLN A 125 16.72 -19.55 9.68
CA GLN A 125 17.65 -18.49 10.03
C GLN A 125 18.62 -18.97 11.10
N GLN A 126 19.90 -18.67 10.94
CA GLN A 126 20.92 -18.93 11.96
C GLN A 126 21.99 -17.85 11.93
N LYS A 127 22.45 -17.40 13.11
CA LYS A 127 23.68 -16.61 13.20
C LYS A 127 24.87 -17.55 13.07
N ILE A 128 25.76 -17.27 12.13
CA ILE A 128 26.99 -18.05 11.92
C ILE A 128 28.19 -17.12 11.84
N GLU A 129 29.35 -17.65 12.19
CA GLU A 129 30.62 -17.02 11.85
C GLU A 129 31.06 -17.55 10.49
N TRP A 130 31.18 -16.65 9.52
CA TRP A 130 31.67 -16.94 8.17
C TRP A 130 33.16 -17.30 8.26
N PRO A 131 33.56 -18.57 8.12
CA PRO A 131 34.93 -19.01 8.40
C PRO A 131 35.97 -18.33 7.49
N GLU A 132 35.68 -18.25 6.20
CA GLU A 132 36.58 -17.73 5.17
C GLU A 132 36.80 -16.22 5.31
N ARG A 133 35.88 -15.51 5.97
CA ARG A 133 35.90 -14.04 6.10
C ARG A 133 35.98 -13.55 7.55
N LYS A 134 35.99 -14.46 8.54
CA LYS A 134 36.03 -14.19 9.98
C LYS A 134 35.02 -13.13 10.43
N ARG A 135 33.78 -13.23 9.94
CA ARG A 135 32.72 -12.24 10.18
C ARG A 135 31.45 -12.96 10.61
N LYS A 136 30.77 -12.43 11.63
CA LYS A 136 29.44 -12.91 12.01
C LYS A 136 28.40 -12.40 11.02
N ILE A 137 27.62 -13.32 10.47
CA ILE A 137 26.54 -13.03 9.52
C ILE A 137 25.26 -13.75 9.95
N ILE A 138 24.14 -13.32 9.40
CA ILE A 138 22.88 -14.05 9.48
C ILE A 138 22.76 -14.88 8.21
N LEU A 139 22.73 -16.20 8.33
CA LEU A 139 22.46 -17.09 7.21
C LEU A 139 20.98 -17.43 7.19
N VAL A 140 20.32 -17.15 6.07
CA VAL A 140 18.92 -17.49 5.84
C VAL A 140 18.80 -18.48 4.67
N GLY A 141 18.38 -19.69 4.97
CA GLY A 141 17.89 -20.63 3.97
C GLY A 141 16.43 -20.31 3.63
N THR A 142 16.11 -20.08 2.36
CA THR A 142 14.73 -19.86 1.91
C THR A 142 14.45 -20.58 0.59
N ARG A 143 13.24 -21.14 0.45
CA ARG A 143 12.73 -21.72 -0.81
C ARG A 143 12.01 -20.67 -1.67
N GLY A 144 11.88 -19.44 -1.17
CA GLY A 144 10.97 -18.45 -1.72
C GLY A 144 9.53 -18.68 -1.26
N GLU A 145 8.64 -17.78 -1.66
CA GLU A 145 7.26 -17.81 -1.23
C GLU A 145 6.47 -18.96 -1.88
N VAL A 146 5.75 -19.73 -1.07
CA VAL A 146 4.81 -20.75 -1.52
C VAL A 146 3.42 -20.12 -1.53
N PRO A 147 2.82 -19.88 -2.71
CA PRO A 147 1.48 -19.33 -2.80
C PRO A 147 0.46 -20.35 -2.32
N ASN A 148 -0.63 -19.86 -1.72
CA ASN A 148 -1.77 -20.71 -1.39
C ASN A 148 -2.41 -21.29 -2.68
N LEU A 149 -2.42 -22.62 -2.79
CA LEU A 149 -2.88 -23.36 -3.98
C LEU A 149 -4.38 -23.18 -4.27
N HIS A 150 -5.17 -22.83 -3.26
CA HIS A 150 -6.62 -22.62 -3.36
C HIS A 150 -7.00 -21.18 -3.77
N LYS A 151 -6.03 -20.34 -4.13
CA LYS A 151 -6.26 -18.94 -4.55
C LYS A 151 -5.61 -18.65 -5.90
N SER A 152 -6.13 -17.63 -6.59
CA SER A 152 -5.52 -17.14 -7.83
C SER A 152 -4.05 -16.77 -7.59
N PRO A 153 -3.14 -17.16 -8.49
CA PRO A 153 -1.71 -16.92 -8.32
C PRO A 153 -1.42 -15.42 -8.28
N VAL A 154 -0.72 -14.99 -7.23
CA VAL A 154 -0.23 -13.62 -7.06
C VAL A 154 1.30 -13.65 -7.18
N LYS A 155 1.90 -12.56 -7.68
CA LYS A 155 3.36 -12.44 -7.72
C LYS A 155 3.93 -12.59 -6.29
N PRO A 156 4.96 -13.42 -6.09
CA PRO A 156 5.66 -13.53 -4.82
C PRO A 156 6.18 -12.16 -4.36
N LEU A 157 5.98 -11.84 -3.08
CA LEU A 157 6.55 -10.66 -2.43
C LEU A 157 8.05 -10.86 -2.18
N VAL A 158 8.46 -12.09 -1.89
CA VAL A 158 9.86 -12.47 -1.70
C VAL A 158 10.28 -13.42 -2.82
N GLN A 159 11.28 -12.98 -3.60
CA GLN A 159 11.84 -13.81 -4.67
C GLN A 159 12.67 -14.95 -4.08
N SER A 160 12.54 -16.12 -4.71
CA SER A 160 13.35 -17.28 -4.37
C SER A 160 14.82 -17.05 -4.75
N VAL A 161 15.75 -17.53 -3.91
CA VAL A 161 17.16 -17.63 -4.27
C VAL A 161 17.38 -18.95 -5.03
N PRO A 162 17.88 -18.93 -6.27
CA PRO A 162 18.13 -20.17 -7.01
C PRO A 162 19.13 -21.12 -6.30
N PRO A 163 18.99 -22.45 -6.44
CA PRO A 163 19.96 -23.41 -5.91
C PRO A 163 21.38 -23.12 -6.41
N GLY A 164 22.38 -23.25 -5.53
CA GLY A 164 23.79 -22.97 -5.86
C GLY A 164 24.14 -21.49 -5.98
N THR A 165 23.19 -20.60 -5.67
CA THR A 165 23.44 -19.15 -5.63
C THR A 165 23.25 -18.58 -4.24
N ILE A 166 23.80 -17.39 -4.04
CA ILE A 166 23.71 -16.62 -2.81
C ILE A 166 23.28 -15.19 -3.14
N THR A 167 22.43 -14.62 -2.31
CA THR A 167 22.09 -13.21 -2.33
C THR A 167 22.65 -12.55 -1.08
N LEU A 168 23.28 -11.39 -1.22
CA LEU A 168 24.01 -10.73 -0.14
C LEU A 168 23.37 -9.39 0.22
N GLY A 169 23.27 -9.14 1.53
CA GLY A 169 22.92 -7.84 2.10
C GLY A 169 23.97 -6.77 1.82
N TYR A 170 23.57 -5.51 1.98
CA TYR A 170 24.39 -4.36 1.57
C TYR A 170 25.77 -4.32 2.23
N GLU A 171 25.83 -4.48 3.54
CA GLU A 171 27.08 -4.45 4.30
C GLU A 171 27.99 -5.63 3.94
N LEU A 172 27.42 -6.79 3.59
CA LEU A 172 28.20 -7.96 3.18
C LEU A 172 28.89 -7.76 1.83
N HIS A 173 28.14 -7.35 0.80
CA HIS A 173 28.74 -7.20 -0.53
C HIS A 173 29.65 -5.97 -0.62
N ARG A 174 29.29 -4.86 0.05
CA ARG A 174 30.10 -3.64 0.08
C ARG A 174 31.45 -3.85 0.76
N SER A 175 31.46 -4.50 1.92
CA SER A 175 32.70 -4.71 2.67
C SER A 175 33.66 -5.71 2.00
N MET A 176 33.13 -6.58 1.15
CA MET A 176 33.88 -7.62 0.45
C MET A 176 34.15 -7.29 -1.03
N ASP A 177 33.70 -6.12 -1.51
CA ASP A 177 33.71 -5.69 -2.92
C ASP A 177 33.13 -6.75 -3.89
N LEU A 178 32.08 -7.46 -3.44
CA LEU A 178 31.42 -8.52 -4.20
C LEU A 178 30.33 -7.95 -5.10
N LYS A 179 30.28 -8.44 -6.34
CA LYS A 179 29.31 -8.03 -7.37
C LYS A 179 28.49 -9.22 -7.83
N VAL A 180 27.36 -8.91 -8.46
CA VAL A 180 26.51 -9.94 -9.07
C VAL A 180 27.32 -10.67 -10.15
N GLY A 181 27.38 -12.01 -10.02
CA GLY A 181 28.15 -12.88 -10.89
C GLY A 181 29.43 -13.45 -10.26
N ASP A 182 29.93 -12.84 -9.19
CA ASP A 182 31.14 -13.30 -8.50
C ASP A 182 30.92 -14.64 -7.80
N ASP A 183 32.00 -15.39 -7.62
CA ASP A 183 31.99 -16.64 -6.88
C ASP A 183 32.46 -16.38 -5.44
N VAL A 184 31.70 -16.88 -4.48
CA VAL A 184 31.98 -16.75 -3.05
C VAL A 184 31.90 -18.09 -2.37
N GLU A 185 32.84 -18.34 -1.46
CA GLU A 185 32.87 -19.56 -0.66
C GLU A 185 32.26 -19.29 0.71
N LEU A 186 31.33 -20.16 1.11
CA LEU A 186 30.68 -20.14 2.41
C LEU A 186 30.66 -21.56 2.97
N MET A 187 31.36 -21.78 4.09
CA MET A 187 31.45 -23.08 4.78
C MET A 187 31.98 -24.19 3.86
N GLY A 188 33.01 -23.90 3.06
CA GLY A 188 33.61 -24.86 2.13
C GLY A 188 32.76 -25.18 0.89
N LYS A 189 31.64 -24.49 0.67
CA LYS A 189 30.81 -24.61 -0.55
C LYS A 189 30.88 -23.33 -1.36
N SER A 190 31.11 -23.45 -2.67
CA SER A 190 31.13 -22.31 -3.60
C SER A 190 29.71 -21.96 -4.06
N PHE A 191 29.39 -20.67 -4.03
CA PHE A 191 28.12 -20.10 -4.47
C PHE A 191 28.37 -18.97 -5.45
N LYS A 192 27.50 -18.83 -6.46
CA LYS A 192 27.50 -17.66 -7.34
C LYS A 192 26.61 -16.56 -6.77
N VAL A 193 27.09 -15.33 -6.72
CA VAL A 193 26.32 -14.17 -6.26
C VAL A 193 25.23 -13.86 -7.30
N ASN A 194 23.98 -14.17 -6.96
CA ASN A 194 22.82 -13.92 -7.83
C ASN A 194 22.29 -12.49 -7.66
N GLY A 195 22.46 -11.89 -6.48
CA GLY A 195 21.93 -10.56 -6.19
C GLY A 195 22.63 -9.89 -5.02
N CYS A 196 22.70 -8.57 -5.10
CA CYS A 196 23.19 -7.70 -4.03
C CYS A 196 22.07 -6.71 -3.69
N TYR A 197 21.64 -6.68 -2.43
CA TYR A 197 20.62 -5.72 -2.00
C TYR A 197 21.20 -4.32 -1.74
N THR A 198 20.38 -3.30 -1.93
CA THR A 198 20.67 -1.93 -1.50
C THR A 198 20.55 -1.81 0.02
N GLU A 199 21.19 -0.80 0.60
CA GLU A 199 21.14 -0.50 2.04
C GLU A 199 19.69 -0.37 2.54
N ARG A 200 19.34 -1.13 3.58
CA ARG A 200 18.01 -1.10 4.21
C ARG A 200 18.03 -0.52 5.62
N GLY A 201 19.21 -0.41 6.24
CA GLY A 201 19.39 0.08 7.61
C GLY A 201 18.88 -0.91 8.66
N ASN A 202 18.85 -2.21 8.35
CA ASN A 202 18.36 -3.25 9.25
C ASN A 202 19.23 -4.52 9.17
N LYS A 203 18.82 -5.60 9.85
CA LYS A 203 19.55 -6.88 9.89
C LYS A 203 19.73 -7.53 8.50
N ASP A 204 18.90 -7.19 7.52
CA ASP A 204 19.03 -7.67 6.14
C ASP A 204 20.38 -7.28 5.55
N ASP A 205 20.98 -6.16 5.97
CA ASP A 205 22.25 -5.70 5.41
C ASP A 205 23.43 -6.64 5.75
N ILE A 206 23.32 -7.39 6.85
CA ILE A 206 24.30 -8.41 7.28
C ILE A 206 23.82 -9.84 7.02
N THR A 207 22.77 -10.00 6.22
CA THR A 207 22.15 -11.30 5.92
C THR A 207 22.62 -11.84 4.59
N ALA A 208 22.89 -13.15 4.57
CA ALA A 208 23.16 -13.93 3.37
C ALA A 208 21.99 -14.90 3.15
N TRP A 209 21.37 -14.86 1.98
CA TRP A 209 20.29 -15.77 1.61
C TRP A 209 20.79 -16.85 0.66
N ILE A 210 20.47 -18.10 0.99
CA ILE A 210 20.75 -19.28 0.17
C ILE A 210 19.48 -20.11 0.00
N TRP A 211 19.51 -21.03 -0.95
CA TRP A 211 18.42 -22.00 -1.11
C TRP A 211 18.31 -22.92 0.12
N LEU A 212 17.08 -23.07 0.65
CA LEU A 212 16.80 -23.82 1.88
C LEU A 212 17.30 -25.27 1.83
N ALA A 213 17.18 -25.95 0.68
CA ALA A 213 17.58 -27.36 0.55
C ALA A 213 19.10 -27.55 0.37
N THR A 214 19.92 -26.53 0.67
CA THR A 214 21.37 -26.71 0.71
C THR A 214 21.71 -27.61 1.89
N LYS A 215 21.76 -28.91 1.61
CA LYS A 215 22.03 -29.98 2.55
C LYS A 215 23.23 -29.60 3.43
N ARG A 216 22.99 -29.50 4.73
CA ARG A 216 24.05 -29.49 5.74
C ARG A 216 24.47 -30.95 5.85
N ASP A 217 25.64 -31.26 5.29
CA ASP A 217 26.29 -32.55 5.52
C ASP A 217 26.89 -32.56 6.94
#